data_AF-A0A7V3H351-F1
#
_entry.id   AF-A0A7V3H351-F1
#
_cell.length_a   1.000
_cell.length_b   1.000
_cell.length_c   1.000
_cell.angle_alpha   90.00
_cell.angle_beta   90.00
_cell.angle_gamma   90.00
#
_symmetry.space_group_name_H-M   'P 1'
#
loop_
_entity.id
_entity.type
_entity.pdbx_description
1 polymer ?
#
loop_
_entity_poly.entity_id
_entity_poly.type
_entity_poly.pdbx_seq_one_letter_code
_entity_poly.pdbx_strand_id
1 'polypeptide(L)'
;MTKTSIASSPRTSRRVWLVNRNEGHDYRNAKEFGEIIPLSEGMVSPLATDRFLERVKDRLDQVGPEDYVLLSGHLLLNAVVCGYLARRNGWLRVLTFLSKQRIYVPRFIELRHLEELKP
;
A
#
# COMPACT_ATOMS: atom_id res chain seq x y z
N MET A 1 -21.44 -20.52 27.90
CA MET A 1 -20.26 -19.64 27.73
C MET A 1 -20.24 -19.16 26.29
N THR A 2 -20.81 -17.98 26.05
CA THR A 2 -21.00 -17.42 24.71
C THR A 2 -19.79 -16.56 24.40
N LYS A 3 -19.02 -16.92 23.37
CA LYS A 3 -17.87 -16.12 22.91
C LYS A 3 -18.39 -14.84 22.26
N THR A 4 -18.24 -13.72 22.95
CA THR A 4 -18.48 -12.40 22.39
C THR A 4 -17.45 -12.15 21.28
N SER A 5 -17.94 -12.14 20.04
CA SER A 5 -17.18 -11.65 18.88
C SER A 5 -16.90 -10.16 19.09
N ILE A 6 -15.63 -9.80 19.24
CA ILE A 6 -15.20 -8.40 19.22
C ILE A 6 -15.20 -7.99 17.75
N ALA A 7 -16.32 -7.43 17.29
CA ALA A 7 -16.35 -6.68 16.04
C ALA A 7 -15.43 -5.46 16.23
N SER A 8 -14.32 -5.42 15.50
CA SER A 8 -13.41 -4.28 15.48
C SER A 8 -14.16 -3.04 15.00
N SER A 9 -14.21 -2.01 15.83
CA SER A 9 -14.79 -0.71 15.50
C SER A 9 -14.24 -0.18 14.16
N PRO A 10 -15.07 0.37 13.25
CA PRO A 10 -14.58 0.85 11.96
C PRO A 10 -13.58 1.99 12.17
N ARG A 11 -12.35 1.84 11.63
CA ARG A 11 -11.36 2.92 11.64
C ARG A 11 -11.92 4.11 10.86
N THR A 12 -11.87 5.28 11.50
CA THR A 12 -12.42 6.54 10.98
C THR A 12 -11.48 7.29 10.03
N SER A 13 -10.19 6.94 9.96
CA SER A 13 -9.20 7.57 9.09
C SER A 13 -8.68 6.64 7.99
N ARG A 14 -8.59 7.17 6.76
CA ARG A 14 -7.87 6.53 5.64
C ARG A 14 -6.37 6.58 5.87
N ARG A 15 -5.64 5.58 5.37
CA ARG A 15 -4.18 5.53 5.47
C ARG A 15 -3.53 5.43 4.11
N VAL A 16 -2.32 5.97 4.03
CA VAL A 16 -1.44 5.94 2.86
C VAL A 16 -0.20 5.14 3.25
N TRP A 17 -0.12 3.91 2.78
CA TRP A 17 0.96 2.99 3.06
C TRP A 17 2.16 3.28 2.18
N LEU A 18 3.21 3.84 2.76
CA LEU A 18 4.47 4.13 2.09
C LEU A 18 5.38 2.89 2.15
N VAL A 19 5.73 2.31 1.00
CA VAL A 19 6.48 1.05 0.94
C VAL A 19 7.84 1.15 1.63
N ASN A 20 8.60 2.20 1.34
CA ASN A 20 9.82 2.51 2.08
C ASN A 20 9.96 4.02 2.25
N ARG A 21 10.12 4.50 3.49
CA ARG A 21 10.44 5.90 3.75
C ARG A 21 11.93 6.14 3.51
N ASN A 22 12.24 7.11 2.65
CA ASN A 22 13.58 7.65 2.48
C ASN A 22 13.53 9.20 2.54
N GLU A 23 14.69 9.83 2.76
CA GLU A 23 14.79 11.29 2.91
C GLU A 23 14.72 12.07 1.58
N GLY A 24 14.66 11.37 0.44
CA GLY A 24 14.75 11.97 -0.90
C GLY A 24 13.40 12.41 -1.50
N HIS A 25 12.28 12.21 -0.80
CA HIS A 25 10.95 12.46 -1.34
C HIS A 25 10.08 13.30 -0.40
N ASP A 26 9.39 14.29 -0.97
CA ASP A 26 8.39 15.09 -0.28
C ASP A 26 7.00 14.44 -0.40
N TYR A 27 6.49 13.98 0.74
CA TYR A 27 5.19 13.31 0.82
C TYR A 27 4.08 14.21 1.36
N ARG A 28 4.30 15.52 1.55
CA ARG A 28 3.30 16.41 2.17
C ARG A 28 1.95 16.37 1.46
N ASN A 29 1.93 16.38 0.13
CA ASN A 29 0.70 16.36 -0.67
C ASN A 29 -0.03 15.00 -0.58
N ALA A 30 0.64 13.92 -0.19
CA ALA A 30 -0.01 12.62 -0.01
C ALA A 30 -0.89 12.57 1.25
N LYS A 31 -0.69 13.50 2.21
CA LYS A 31 -1.49 13.59 3.45
C LYS A 31 -2.96 13.91 3.19
N GLU A 32 -3.29 14.49 2.04
CA GLU A 32 -4.66 14.74 1.60
C GLU A 32 -5.47 13.44 1.41
N PHE A 33 -4.79 12.31 1.18
CA PHE A 33 -5.42 11.00 0.97
C PHE A 33 -5.50 10.15 2.24
N GLY A 34 -4.85 10.57 3.33
CA GLY A 34 -4.84 9.85 4.60
C GLY A 34 -3.54 10.00 5.38
N GLU A 35 -3.49 9.35 6.54
CA GLU A 35 -2.29 9.30 7.37
C GLU A 35 -1.20 8.45 6.70
N ILE A 36 0.01 8.99 6.57
CA ILE A 36 1.12 8.29 5.92
C ILE A 36 1.76 7.32 6.91
N ILE A 37 1.62 6.02 6.63
CA ILE A 37 2.21 4.95 7.44
C ILE A 37 3.29 4.23 6.64
N PRO A 38 4.56 4.29 7.06
CA PRO A 38 5.63 3.56 6.42
C PRO A 38 5.55 2.06 6.75
N LEU A 39 5.73 1.22 5.74
CA LEU A 39 5.92 -0.23 5.91
C LEU A 39 7.35 -0.55 6.35
N SER A 40 8.33 0.18 5.81
CA SER A 40 9.72 0.16 6.25
C SER A 40 10.34 1.54 6.19
N GLU A 41 11.47 1.70 6.88
CA GLU A 41 12.28 2.92 6.86
C GLU A 41 13.76 2.57 6.70
N GLY A 42 14.53 3.45 6.06
CA GLY A 42 15.98 3.32 5.90
C GLY A 42 16.40 2.39 4.77
N MET A 43 17.60 1.81 4.91
CA MET A 43 18.18 0.93 3.89
C MET A 43 17.48 -0.44 3.89
N VAL A 44 16.84 -0.75 2.78
CA VAL A 44 16.21 -2.05 2.52
C VAL A 44 16.82 -2.59 1.23
N SER A 45 17.38 -3.79 1.29
CA SER A 45 17.84 -4.46 0.07
C SER A 45 16.62 -4.79 -0.80
N PRO A 46 16.50 -4.21 -2.01
CA PRO A 46 15.38 -4.51 -2.89
C PRO A 46 15.40 -5.95 -3.40
N LEU A 47 16.56 -6.63 -3.34
CA LEU A 47 16.75 -8.01 -3.81
C LEU A 47 16.33 -9.06 -2.78
N ALA A 48 16.15 -8.68 -1.51
CA ALA A 48 15.73 -9.59 -0.44
C ALA A 48 14.20 -9.52 -0.23
N THR A 49 13.43 -9.76 -1.29
CA THR A 49 11.96 -9.55 -1.31
C THR A 49 11.20 -10.38 -0.29
N ASP A 50 11.63 -11.63 -0.06
CA ASP A 50 10.94 -12.54 0.87
C ASP A 50 11.08 -12.06 2.31
N ARG A 51 12.32 -11.74 2.73
CA ARG A 51 12.61 -11.16 4.04
C ARG A 51 11.91 -9.82 4.25
N PHE A 52 11.82 -9.02 3.18
CA PHE A 52 11.08 -7.76 3.22
C PHE A 52 9.60 -8.03 3.51
N LEU A 53 8.95 -8.93 2.77
CA LEU A 53 7.54 -9.30 2.97
C LEU A 53 7.28 -9.85 4.37
N GLU A 54 8.10 -10.79 4.85
CA GLU A 54 7.99 -11.34 6.21
C GLU A 54 7.98 -10.24 7.27
N ARG A 55 8.86 -9.24 7.11
CA ARG A 55 8.98 -8.12 8.04
C ARG A 55 7.77 -7.16 8.00
N VAL A 56 7.16 -6.96 6.84
CA VAL A 56 6.06 -5.98 6.67
C VAL A 56 4.67 -6.61 6.66
N LYS A 57 4.57 -7.94 6.69
CA LYS A 57 3.33 -8.71 6.52
C LYS A 57 2.24 -8.27 7.49
N ASP A 58 2.55 -8.15 8.78
CA ASP A 58 1.57 -7.78 9.81
C ASP A 58 0.97 -6.39 9.57
N ARG A 59 1.74 -5.47 8.98
CA ARG A 59 1.27 -4.14 8.58
C ARG A 59 0.44 -4.22 7.29
N LEU A 60 0.89 -5.00 6.31
CA LEU A 60 0.12 -5.25 5.08
C LEU A 60 -1.24 -5.89 5.36
N ASP A 61 -1.32 -6.76 6.38
CA ASP A 61 -2.58 -7.39 6.80
C ASP A 61 -3.56 -6.40 7.43
N GLN A 62 -3.07 -5.24 7.86
CA GLN A 62 -3.93 -4.18 8.39
C GLN A 62 -4.51 -3.28 7.29
N VAL A 63 -4.02 -3.35 6.04
CA VAL A 63 -4.51 -2.53 4.91
C VAL A 63 -6.00 -2.78 4.72
N GLY A 64 -6.80 -1.71 4.76
CA GLY A 64 -8.26 -1.72 4.60
C GLY A 64 -8.72 -1.25 3.21
N PRO A 65 -10.01 -1.39 2.90
CA PRO A 65 -10.59 -1.14 1.56
C PRO A 65 -10.45 0.30 1.04
N GLU A 66 -10.29 1.26 1.94
CA GLU A 66 -10.18 2.68 1.63
C GLU A 66 -8.74 3.22 1.72
N ASP A 67 -7.78 2.36 2.09
CA ASP A 67 -6.38 2.74 2.17
C ASP A 67 -5.73 2.76 0.78
N TYR A 68 -4.69 3.57 0.63
CA TYR A 68 -3.85 3.63 -0.56
C TYR A 68 -2.46 3.08 -0.29
N VAL A 69 -1.85 2.44 -1.29
CA VAL A 69 -0.41 2.18 -1.33
C VAL A 69 0.26 3.31 -2.11
N LEU A 70 1.21 3.99 -1.49
CA LEU A 70 1.99 5.03 -2.13
C LEU A 70 3.19 4.42 -2.85
N LEU A 71 3.20 4.52 -4.19
CA LEU A 71 4.28 4.02 -5.03
C LEU A 71 5.45 5.02 -5.01
N SER A 72 6.41 4.76 -4.14
CA SER A 72 7.62 5.57 -3.98
C SER A 72 8.82 4.69 -3.60
N GLY A 73 10.03 5.12 -3.91
CA GLY A 73 11.25 4.33 -3.66
C GLY A 73 11.44 3.18 -4.65
N HIS A 74 11.89 2.02 -4.16
CA HIS A 74 12.31 0.91 -5.01
C HIS A 74 11.14 0.25 -5.75
N LEU A 75 11.23 0.22 -7.08
CA LEU A 75 10.21 -0.36 -7.97
C LEU A 75 9.87 -1.82 -7.62
N LEU A 76 10.89 -2.64 -7.33
CA LEU A 76 10.68 -4.06 -7.01
C LEU A 76 9.88 -4.25 -5.72
N LEU A 77 10.17 -3.47 -4.67
CA LEU A 77 9.41 -3.53 -3.41
C LEU A 77 7.97 -3.06 -3.61
N ASN A 78 7.76 -2.01 -4.42
CA ASN A 78 6.43 -1.54 -4.79
C ASN A 78 5.64 -2.65 -5.51
N ALA A 79 6.24 -3.30 -6.51
CA ALA A 79 5.61 -4.40 -7.25
C ALA A 79 5.24 -5.57 -6.34
N VAL A 80 6.13 -5.94 -5.41
CA VAL A 80 5.92 -7.02 -4.44
C VAL A 80 4.77 -6.70 -3.48
N VAL A 81 4.71 -5.47 -2.94
CA VAL A 81 3.59 -5.03 -2.08
C VAL A 81 2.28 -5.01 -2.85
N CYS A 82 2.28 -4.48 -4.07
CA CYS A 82 1.11 -4.46 -4.94
C CYS A 82 0.62 -5.88 -5.23
N GLY A 83 1.51 -6.81 -5.58
CA GLY A 83 1.18 -8.20 -5.85
C GLY A 83 0.59 -8.91 -4.63
N TYR A 84 1.17 -8.70 -3.43
CA TYR A 84 0.63 -9.23 -2.19
C TYR A 84 -0.80 -8.74 -1.93
N LEU A 85 -1.02 -7.43 -2.00
CA LEU A 85 -2.32 -6.83 -1.68
C LEU A 85 -3.38 -7.16 -2.74
N ALA A 86 -3.01 -7.12 -4.02
CA ALA A 86 -3.83 -7.58 -5.12
C ALA A 86 -4.33 -9.00 -4.88
N ARG A 87 -3.41 -9.95 -4.62
CA ARG A 87 -3.73 -11.36 -4.36
C ARG A 87 -4.60 -11.53 -3.12
N ARG A 88 -4.30 -10.81 -2.04
CA ARG A 88 -5.01 -10.91 -0.76
C ARG A 88 -6.43 -10.34 -0.83
N ASN A 89 -6.58 -9.19 -1.46
CA ASN A 89 -7.80 -8.39 -1.38
C ASN A 89 -8.70 -8.54 -2.61
N GLY A 90 -8.17 -9.02 -3.74
CA GLY A 90 -8.84 -9.00 -5.04
C GLY A 90 -8.89 -7.61 -5.68
N TRP A 91 -8.27 -6.62 -5.05
CA TRP A 91 -8.20 -5.24 -5.52
C TRP A 91 -6.93 -4.55 -5.01
N LEU A 92 -6.61 -3.43 -5.64
CA LEU A 92 -5.47 -2.60 -5.28
C LEU A 92 -5.82 -1.12 -5.46
N ARG A 93 -5.56 -0.32 -4.42
CA ARG A 93 -5.59 1.15 -4.47
C ARG A 93 -4.18 1.67 -4.38
N VAL A 94 -3.74 2.45 -5.37
CA VAL A 94 -2.41 3.07 -5.38
C VAL A 94 -2.48 4.57 -5.52
N LEU A 95 -1.49 5.25 -4.95
CA LEU A 95 -1.19 6.66 -5.18
C LEU A 95 0.11 6.76 -5.97
N THR A 96 0.01 7.40 -7.14
CA THR A 96 1.15 7.61 -8.03
C THR A 96 1.47 9.10 -8.10
N PHE A 97 2.75 9.46 -7.94
CA PHE A 97 3.18 10.84 -8.09
C PHE A 97 3.34 11.22 -9.56
N LEU A 98 2.67 12.30 -9.98
CA LEU A 98 2.80 12.87 -11.31
C LEU A 98 3.77 14.05 -11.29
N SER A 99 5.04 13.79 -11.62
CA SER A 99 6.15 14.74 -11.46
C SER A 99 5.93 16.09 -12.15
N LYS A 100 5.37 16.09 -13.38
CA LYS A 100 5.10 17.32 -14.15
C LYS A 100 4.17 18.30 -13.43
N GLN A 101 3.19 17.78 -12.69
CA GLN A 101 2.16 18.56 -12.01
C GLN A 101 2.37 18.62 -10.50
N ARG A 102 3.32 17.84 -9.97
CA ARG A 102 3.62 17.69 -8.54
C ARG A 102 2.40 17.30 -7.69
N ILE A 103 1.50 16.50 -8.26
CA ILE A 103 0.30 15.98 -7.60
C ILE A 103 0.39 14.47 -7.45
N TYR A 104 -0.34 13.93 -6.46
CA TYR A 104 -0.61 12.50 -6.38
C TYR A 104 -1.94 12.18 -7.04
N VAL A 105 -1.96 11.11 -7.82
CA VAL A 105 -3.14 10.68 -8.55
C VAL A 105 -3.57 9.29 -8.05
N PRO A 106 -4.78 9.14 -7.51
CA PRO A 106 -5.28 7.85 -7.07
C PRO A 106 -5.60 6.95 -8.28
N ARG A 107 -5.36 5.64 -8.12
CA ARG A 107 -5.79 4.60 -9.04
C ARG A 107 -6.38 3.45 -8.26
N PHE A 108 -7.41 2.85 -8.83
CA PHE A 108 -8.06 1.66 -8.31
C PHE A 108 -8.07 0.59 -9.40
N ILE A 109 -7.69 -0.62 -9.02
CA ILE A 109 -7.63 -1.78 -9.91
C ILE A 109 -8.35 -2.91 -9.18
N GLU A 110 -9.34 -3.51 -9.84
CA GLU A 110 -9.92 -4.78 -9.39
C GLU A 110 -9.28 -5.90 -10.20
N LEU A 111 -8.85 -6.96 -9.54
CA LEU A 111 -8.12 -8.04 -10.22
C LEU A 111 -8.98 -8.75 -11.26
N ARG A 112 -10.30 -8.85 -11.02
CA ARG A 112 -11.26 -9.40 -11.99
C ARG A 112 -11.20 -8.70 -13.35
N HIS A 113 -10.95 -7.38 -13.37
CA HIS A 113 -10.83 -6.65 -14.65
C HIS A 113 -9.58 -7.06 -15.43
N LEU A 114 -8.55 -7.59 -14.77
CA LEU A 114 -7.36 -8.11 -15.46
C LEU A 114 -7.62 -9.49 -16.07
N GLU A 115 -8.51 -10.29 -15.48
CA GLU A 115 -8.89 -11.62 -15.99
C GLU A 115 -9.71 -11.52 -17.29
N GLU A 116 -10.42 -10.40 -17.47
CA GLU A 116 -11.20 -10.10 -18.68
C GLU A 116 -10.34 -9.62 -19.85
N LEU A 117 -9.11 -9.20 -19.60
CA LEU A 117 -8.16 -8.82 -20.64
C LEU A 117 -7.65 -10.09 -21.32
N LYS A 118 -8.10 -10.32 -22.55
CA LYS A 118 -7.53 -11.36 -23.41
C LYS A 118 -6.03 -11.08 -23.60
N PRO A 119 -5.17 -12.11 -23.50
CA PRO A 119 -3.73 -11.96 -23.71
C PRO A 119 -3.39 -11.47 -25.12
#